data_AF-A0A447PRJ7-F1
#
_entry.id   AF-A0A447PRJ7-F1
#
_cell.length_a   1.000
_cell.length_b   1.000
_cell.length_c   1.000
_cell.angle_alpha   90.00
_cell.angle_beta   90.00
_cell.angle_gamma   90.00
#
_symmetry.space_group_name_H-M   'P 1'
#
loop_
_entity.id
_entity.type
_entity.pdbx_description
1 polymer ?
#
loop_
_entity_poly.entity_id
_entity_poly.type
_entity_poly.pdbx_seq_one_letter_code
_entity_poly.pdbx_strand_id
1 'polypeptide(L)'
;MRGKGFLIIVLLGGIGGLGYRYLPSYYNPFAPLQLADPPGWITTFKLQRLTPSQCRELLTAANQQGLISSQPVADSAGECPLSHVVRVRDFGQVKLSSSFLASCPLALRSALFVEQQAKPLTETWMKRRLTRIEHLGSYACRNIYHRPGCASQ
;
A
#
# COMPACT_ATOMS: atom_id res chain seq x y z
N MET A 1 -41.56 -31.76 -9.43
CA MET A 1 -40.30 -31.54 -8.68
C MET A 1 -39.49 -30.30 -9.09
N ARG A 2 -39.86 -29.54 -10.15
CA ARG A 2 -39.11 -28.34 -10.63
C ARG A 2 -39.26 -27.07 -9.77
N GLY A 3 -40.37 -26.88 -9.05
CA GLY A 3 -40.63 -25.64 -8.31
C GLY A 3 -39.79 -25.43 -7.05
N LYS A 4 -39.44 -26.52 -6.34
CA LYS A 4 -38.63 -26.45 -5.11
C LYS A 4 -37.18 -26.00 -5.37
N GLY A 5 -36.58 -26.44 -6.48
CA GLY A 5 -35.22 -26.01 -6.85
C GLY A 5 -35.14 -24.52 -7.20
N PHE A 6 -36.14 -24.00 -7.91
CA PHE A 6 -36.22 -22.57 -8.23
C PHE A 6 -36.39 -21.71 -6.98
N LEU A 7 -37.25 -22.14 -6.04
CA LEU A 7 -37.42 -21.44 -4.77
C LEU A 7 -36.13 -21.41 -3.94
N ILE A 8 -35.35 -22.50 -3.91
CA ILE A 8 -34.07 -22.53 -3.21
C ILE A 8 -33.04 -21.58 -3.84
N ILE A 9 -32.98 -21.51 -5.18
CA ILE A 9 -32.07 -20.58 -5.88
C ILE A 9 -32.46 -19.12 -5.60
N VAL A 10 -33.75 -18.80 -5.63
CA VAL A 10 -34.24 -17.44 -5.31
C VAL A 10 -33.95 -17.10 -3.83
N LEU A 11 -34.13 -18.06 -2.92
CA LEU A 11 -33.85 -17.85 -1.49
C LEU A 11 -32.35 -17.63 -1.25
N LEU A 12 -31.48 -18.45 -1.84
CA LEU A 12 -30.03 -18.31 -1.76
C LEU A 12 -29.54 -17.02 -2.44
N GLY A 13 -30.13 -16.65 -3.58
CA GLY A 13 -29.83 -15.39 -4.26
C GLY A 13 -30.27 -14.17 -3.45
N GLY A 14 -31.44 -14.25 -2.81
CA GLY A 14 -31.94 -13.20 -1.90
C GLY A 14 -31.07 -13.04 -0.66
N ILE A 15 -30.71 -14.15 -0.01
CA ILE A 15 -29.81 -14.15 1.16
C ILE A 15 -28.41 -13.66 0.78
N GLY A 16 -27.88 -14.12 -0.36
CA GLY A 16 -26.58 -13.70 -0.88
C GLY A 16 -26.56 -12.20 -1.25
N GLY A 17 -27.61 -11.71 -1.90
CA GLY A 17 -27.75 -10.29 -2.24
C GLY A 17 -27.91 -9.39 -1.02
N LEU A 18 -28.70 -9.81 -0.03
CA LEU A 18 -28.84 -9.08 1.23
C LEU A 18 -27.51 -9.10 2.01
N GLY A 19 -26.85 -10.25 2.09
CA GLY A 19 -25.55 -10.41 2.73
C GLY A 19 -24.45 -9.57 2.09
N TYR A 20 -24.47 -9.44 0.75
CA TYR A 20 -23.52 -8.60 0.02
C TYR A 20 -23.65 -7.12 0.37
N ARG A 21 -24.86 -6.64 0.69
CA ARG A 21 -25.09 -5.23 1.10
C ARG A 21 -24.46 -4.92 2.46
N TYR A 22 -24.39 -5.90 3.36
CA TYR A 22 -23.79 -5.76 4.68
C TYR A 22 -22.31 -6.17 4.73
N LEU A 23 -21.76 -6.63 3.60
CA LEU A 23 -20.35 -7.02 3.53
C LEU A 23 -19.46 -5.78 3.58
N PRO A 24 -18.47 -5.73 4.48
CA PRO A 24 -17.52 -4.63 4.52
C PRO A 24 -16.79 -4.42 3.19
N SER A 25 -16.49 -3.16 2.86
CA SER A 25 -15.83 -2.77 1.61
C SER A 25 -14.46 -3.42 1.40
N TYR A 26 -13.77 -3.83 2.46
CA TYR A 26 -12.47 -4.47 2.38
C TYR A 26 -12.53 -5.89 1.79
N TYR A 27 -13.68 -6.57 1.82
CA TYR A 27 -13.88 -7.85 1.14
C TYR A 27 -14.27 -7.71 -0.34
N ASN A 28 -14.55 -6.50 -0.81
CA ASN A 28 -14.93 -6.24 -2.20
C ASN A 28 -13.69 -5.84 -3.03
N PRO A 29 -13.26 -6.65 -4.02
CA PRO A 29 -12.09 -6.35 -4.85
C PRO A 29 -12.30 -5.18 -5.83
N PHE A 30 -13.54 -4.77 -6.07
CA PHE A 30 -13.90 -3.66 -6.96
C PHE A 30 -14.13 -2.35 -6.20
N ALA A 31 -14.22 -2.40 -4.87
CA ALA A 31 -14.29 -1.19 -4.05
C ALA A 31 -12.91 -0.51 -3.99
N PRO A 32 -12.87 0.84 -3.88
CA PRO A 32 -11.61 1.56 -3.73
C PRO A 32 -10.86 1.09 -2.48
N LEU A 33 -9.54 1.19 -2.52
CA LEU A 33 -8.68 0.89 -1.39
C LEU A 33 -8.89 1.91 -0.28
N GLN A 34 -9.06 1.44 0.95
CA GLN A 34 -9.09 2.31 2.13
C GLN A 34 -7.83 2.08 2.97
N LEU A 35 -7.34 3.13 3.63
CA LEU A 35 -6.14 3.05 4.47
C LEU A 35 -6.34 2.15 5.70
N ALA A 36 -7.58 1.93 6.11
CA ALA A 36 -7.95 1.03 7.19
C ALA A 36 -8.26 -0.41 6.71
N ASP A 37 -8.13 -0.70 5.41
CA ASP A 37 -8.35 -2.07 4.91
C ASP A 37 -7.32 -3.01 5.58
N PRO A 38 -7.76 -4.13 6.19
CA PRO A 38 -6.86 -5.05 6.88
C PRO A 38 -5.84 -5.68 5.92
N PRO A 39 -4.67 -6.08 6.41
CA PRO A 39 -3.66 -6.72 5.57
C PRO A 39 -4.17 -8.07 5.06
N GLY A 40 -4.09 -8.28 3.74
CA GLY A 40 -4.56 -9.51 3.11
C GLY A 40 -4.39 -9.52 1.59
N TRP A 41 -4.80 -10.61 0.97
CA TRP A 41 -4.70 -10.82 -0.48
C TRP A 41 -5.52 -9.81 -1.29
N ILE A 42 -6.75 -9.47 -0.86
CA ILE A 42 -7.60 -8.46 -1.52
C ILE A 42 -6.96 -7.08 -1.45
N THR A 43 -6.47 -6.68 -0.28
CA THR A 43 -5.76 -5.39 -0.08
C THR A 43 -4.51 -5.32 -0.94
N THR A 44 -3.74 -6.41 -1.01
CA THR A 44 -2.56 -6.54 -1.87
C THR A 44 -2.92 -6.37 -3.35
N PHE A 45 -4.01 -6.98 -3.78
CA PHE A 45 -4.53 -6.87 -5.14
C PHE A 45 -5.01 -5.45 -5.48
N LYS A 46 -5.76 -4.81 -4.56
CA LYS A 46 -6.17 -3.41 -4.70
C LYS A 46 -4.94 -2.49 -4.82
N LEU A 47 -3.92 -2.69 -3.99
CA LEU A 47 -2.65 -1.95 -4.01
C LEU A 47 -1.88 -2.11 -5.34
N GLN A 48 -1.90 -3.30 -5.93
CA GLN A 48 -1.25 -3.57 -7.23
C GLN A 48 -1.92 -2.88 -8.41
N ARG A 49 -3.23 -2.60 -8.32
CA ARG A 49 -4.03 -1.99 -9.39
C ARG A 49 -4.17 -0.47 -9.29
N LEU A 50 -3.53 0.15 -8.30
CA LEU A 50 -3.64 1.59 -8.09
C LEU A 50 -3.12 2.38 -9.29
N THR A 51 -3.93 3.33 -9.75
CA THR A 51 -3.48 4.30 -10.74
C THR A 51 -2.61 5.38 -10.06
N PRO A 52 -1.74 6.09 -10.81
CA PRO A 52 -0.91 7.15 -10.24
C PRO A 52 -1.70 8.30 -9.57
N SER A 53 -2.90 8.61 -10.06
CA SER A 53 -3.78 9.61 -9.45
C SER A 53 -4.35 9.13 -8.12
N GLN A 54 -4.93 7.92 -8.10
CA GLN A 54 -5.48 7.31 -6.88
C GLN A 54 -4.42 7.14 -5.80
N CYS A 55 -3.21 6.73 -6.19
CA CYS A 55 -2.11 6.59 -5.25
C CYS A 55 -1.75 7.93 -4.59
N ARG A 56 -1.72 9.02 -5.35
CA ARG A 56 -1.39 10.36 -4.83
C ARG A 56 -2.45 10.87 -3.86
N GLU A 57 -3.72 10.65 -4.16
CA GLU A 57 -4.84 10.97 -3.27
C GLU A 57 -4.75 10.19 -1.96
N LEU A 58 -4.55 8.88 -2.03
CA LEU A 58 -4.39 8.03 -0.85
C LEU A 58 -3.16 8.37 -0.03
N LEU A 59 -2.04 8.71 -0.70
CA LEU A 59 -0.83 9.13 0.00
C LEU A 59 -1.02 10.48 0.70
N THR A 60 -1.78 11.40 0.10
CA THR A 60 -2.14 12.68 0.73
C THR A 60 -3.02 12.44 1.96
N ALA A 61 -4.02 11.57 1.84
CA ALA A 61 -4.85 11.17 2.97
C ALA A 61 -4.04 10.47 4.08
N ALA A 62 -3.08 9.63 3.71
CA ALA A 62 -2.18 8.96 4.66
C ALA A 62 -1.26 9.94 5.39
N ASN A 63 -0.80 11.00 4.70
CA ASN A 63 -0.06 12.09 5.34
C ASN A 63 -0.94 12.86 6.34
N GLN A 64 -2.18 13.18 5.96
CA GLN A 64 -3.12 13.89 6.84
C GLN A 64 -3.49 13.08 8.09
N GLN A 65 -3.61 11.75 7.94
CA GLN A 65 -3.85 10.82 9.06
C GLN A 65 -2.60 10.55 9.90
N GLY A 66 -1.43 11.10 9.53
CA GLY A 66 -0.18 10.89 10.25
C GLY A 66 0.37 9.47 10.15
N LEU A 67 0.00 8.70 9.12
CA LEU A 67 0.52 7.34 8.88
C LEU A 67 1.91 7.37 8.24
N ILE A 68 2.18 8.41 7.44
CA ILE A 68 3.43 8.61 6.72
C ILE A 68 3.71 10.10 6.63
N SER A 69 5.00 10.47 6.63
CA SER A 69 5.46 11.79 6.24
C SER A 69 6.19 11.65 4.91
N SER A 70 5.55 12.09 3.82
CA SER A 70 6.13 12.03 2.47
C SER A 70 5.90 13.33 1.70
N GLN A 71 6.83 13.64 0.81
CA GLN A 71 6.79 14.81 -0.06
C GLN A 71 7.02 14.39 -1.51
N PRO A 72 6.25 14.91 -2.47
CA PRO A 72 6.50 14.64 -3.89
C PRO A 72 7.88 15.19 -4.29
N VAL A 73 8.58 14.45 -5.14
CA VAL A 73 9.87 14.87 -5.72
C VAL A 73 9.71 14.91 -7.24
N ALA A 74 10.41 15.84 -7.88
CA ALA A 74 10.41 15.92 -9.33
C ALA A 74 10.93 14.62 -9.96
N ASP A 75 10.27 14.21 -11.04
CA ASP A 75 10.69 13.07 -11.83
C ASP A 75 12.09 13.31 -12.40
N SER A 76 12.90 12.26 -12.43
CA SER A 76 14.27 12.33 -12.97
C SER A 76 14.28 11.75 -14.37
N ALA A 77 14.85 12.49 -15.31
CA ALA A 77 15.16 12.03 -16.66
C ALA A 77 16.65 11.61 -16.74
N GLY A 78 16.97 10.59 -17.53
CA GLY A 78 18.34 10.12 -17.72
C GLY A 78 18.45 8.59 -17.76
N GLU A 79 19.63 8.06 -17.41
CA GLU A 79 19.92 6.62 -17.49
C GLU A 79 19.08 5.77 -16.51
N CYS A 80 18.57 6.36 -15.42
CA CYS A 80 17.62 5.75 -14.49
C CYS A 80 16.40 6.65 -14.32
N PRO A 81 15.36 6.52 -15.16
CA PRO A 81 14.18 7.34 -15.03
C PRO A 81 13.39 6.97 -13.79
N LEU A 82 13.04 7.98 -13.00
CA LEU A 82 12.18 7.87 -11.84
C LEU A 82 10.90 8.65 -12.11
N SER A 83 9.75 7.99 -12.05
CA SER A 83 8.43 8.60 -12.24
C SER A 83 7.55 8.43 -11.00
N HIS A 84 6.76 9.47 -10.70
CA HIS A 84 5.81 9.48 -9.59
C HIS A 84 6.47 9.15 -8.24
N VAL A 85 7.66 9.70 -8.03
CA VAL A 85 8.47 9.47 -6.84
C VAL A 85 8.13 10.42 -5.70
N VAL A 86 8.22 9.88 -4.50
CA VAL A 86 8.02 10.61 -3.26
C VAL A 86 9.21 10.35 -2.34
N ARG A 87 9.60 11.38 -1.60
CA ARG A 87 10.57 11.26 -0.52
C ARG A 87 9.83 10.96 0.77
N VAL A 88 10.05 9.78 1.31
CA VAL A 88 9.51 9.36 2.61
C VAL A 88 10.49 9.74 3.70
N ARG A 89 10.01 10.40 4.76
CA ARG A 89 10.82 10.82 5.91
C ARG A 89 10.59 9.96 7.14
N ASP A 90 9.33 9.72 7.50
CA ASP A 90 8.94 8.98 8.70
C ASP A 90 7.62 8.23 8.48
N PHE A 91 7.32 7.25 9.33
CA PHE A 91 6.05 6.51 9.35
C PHE A 91 5.28 6.83 10.64
N GLY A 92 4.62 7.99 10.65
CA GLY A 92 3.92 8.49 11.83
C GLY A 92 4.84 8.65 13.04
N GLN A 93 4.59 7.85 14.07
CA GLN A 93 5.42 7.82 15.28
C GLN A 93 6.75 7.06 15.11
N VAL A 94 6.86 6.22 14.08
CA VAL A 94 8.08 5.45 13.80
C VAL A 94 9.03 6.31 12.97
N LYS A 95 10.18 6.64 13.56
CA LYS A 95 11.21 7.44 12.92
C LYS A 95 12.06 6.65 11.95
N LEU A 96 12.46 7.27 10.85
CA LEU A 96 13.40 6.68 9.91
C LEU A 96 14.79 7.28 10.13
N SER A 97 15.84 6.47 10.05
CA SER A 97 17.20 6.99 10.22
C SER A 97 17.66 7.87 9.07
N SER A 98 17.17 7.62 7.86
CA SER A 98 17.40 8.43 6.67
C SER A 98 16.13 8.52 5.83
N SER A 99 15.91 9.66 5.16
CA SER A 99 14.81 9.79 4.21
C SER A 99 15.16 9.10 2.89
N PHE A 100 14.19 8.48 2.23
CA PHE A 100 14.43 7.72 1.00
C PHE A 100 13.44 8.03 -0.11
N LEU A 101 13.85 7.74 -1.34
CA LEU A 101 13.01 7.89 -2.52
C LEU A 101 12.27 6.59 -2.79
N ALA A 102 10.96 6.67 -2.96
CA ALA A 102 10.12 5.54 -3.30
C ALA A 102 9.11 5.94 -4.37
N SER A 103 8.68 5.00 -5.19
CA SER A 103 7.48 5.18 -5.99
C SER A 103 6.26 5.30 -5.06
N CYS A 104 5.24 6.04 -5.50
CA CYS A 104 4.01 6.19 -4.72
C CYS A 104 3.43 4.85 -4.19
N PRO A 105 3.26 3.78 -4.99
CA PRO A 105 2.71 2.53 -4.48
C PRO A 105 3.64 1.86 -3.46
N LEU A 106 4.96 1.99 -3.61
CA LEU A 106 5.90 1.47 -2.62
C LEU A 106 5.76 2.22 -1.29
N ALA A 107 5.74 3.55 -1.32
CA ALA A 107 5.57 4.38 -0.12
C ALA A 107 4.27 4.06 0.63
N LEU A 108 3.16 3.92 -0.09
CA LEU A 108 1.86 3.59 0.50
C LEU A 108 1.86 2.19 1.13
N ARG A 109 2.42 1.19 0.44
CA ARG A 109 2.55 -0.18 0.97
C ARG A 109 3.40 -0.22 2.23
N SER A 110 4.53 0.49 2.24
CA SER A 110 5.39 0.60 3.41
C SER A 110 4.67 1.25 4.60
N ALA A 111 3.88 2.31 4.37
CA ALA A 111 3.11 2.96 5.43
C ALA A 111 2.10 2.00 6.07
N LEU A 112 1.30 1.30 5.26
CA LEU A 112 0.32 0.33 5.74
C LEU A 112 0.99 -0.85 6.45
N PHE A 113 2.13 -1.34 5.92
CA PHE A 113 2.89 -2.41 6.56
C PHE A 113 3.41 -1.99 7.95
N VAL A 114 3.99 -0.80 8.07
CA VAL A 114 4.53 -0.32 9.35
C VAL A 114 3.40 -0.18 10.37
N GLU A 115 2.28 0.43 9.97
CA GLU A 115 1.15 0.66 10.86
C GLU A 115 0.45 -0.63 11.28
N GLN A 116 0.08 -1.48 10.32
CA GLN A 116 -0.83 -2.59 10.54
C GLN A 116 -0.13 -3.90 10.89
N GLN A 117 1.16 -4.05 10.58
CA GLN A 117 1.91 -5.28 10.82
C GLN A 117 3.16 -5.08 11.67
N ALA A 118 4.06 -4.18 11.29
CA ALA A 118 5.35 -4.07 11.97
C ALA A 118 5.21 -3.62 13.44
N LYS A 119 4.38 -2.60 13.71
CA LYS A 119 4.05 -2.15 15.06
C LYS A 119 3.47 -3.28 15.93
N PRO A 120 2.32 -3.91 15.57
CA PRO A 120 1.70 -4.92 16.43
C PRO A 120 2.55 -6.18 16.59
N LEU A 121 3.32 -6.58 15.57
CA LEU A 121 4.22 -7.73 15.67
C LEU A 121 5.38 -7.47 16.63
N THR A 122 5.97 -6.27 16.61
CA THR A 122 7.05 -5.90 17.53
C THR A 122 6.55 -5.89 18.98
N GLU A 123 5.34 -5.36 19.21
CA GLU A 123 4.73 -5.37 20.54
C GLU A 123 4.37 -6.79 21.01
N THR A 124 3.86 -7.63 20.10
CA THR A 124 3.44 -8.99 20.44
C THR A 124 4.64 -9.90 20.74
N TRP A 125 5.64 -9.92 19.85
CA TRP A 125 6.74 -10.87 19.89
C TRP A 125 7.96 -10.34 20.65
N MET A 126 8.30 -9.06 20.50
CA MET A 126 9.48 -8.47 21.13
C MET A 126 9.15 -7.75 22.45
N LYS A 127 7.86 -7.57 22.78
CA LYS A 127 7.39 -6.81 23.95
C LYS A 127 7.95 -5.39 24.01
N ARG A 128 8.23 -4.80 22.85
CA ARG A 128 8.76 -3.45 22.67
C ARG A 128 7.92 -2.71 21.64
N ARG A 129 7.81 -1.38 21.78
CA ARG A 129 7.20 -0.54 20.75
C ARG A 129 8.21 -0.25 19.66
N LEU A 130 7.78 -0.29 18.40
CA LEU A 130 8.60 0.11 17.27
C LEU A 130 8.69 1.64 17.24
N THR A 131 9.89 2.18 17.49
CA THR A 131 10.13 3.64 17.53
C THR A 131 11.02 4.12 16.38
N ARG A 132 11.89 3.25 15.86
CA ARG A 132 12.81 3.58 14.79
C ARG A 132 13.01 2.42 13.82
N ILE A 133 13.10 2.75 12.53
CA ILE A 133 13.52 1.84 11.46
C ILE A 133 14.82 2.39 10.88
N GLU A 134 15.85 1.56 10.86
CA GLU A 134 17.11 1.88 10.19
C GLU A 134 16.99 1.59 8.70
N HIS A 135 17.07 2.63 7.87
CA HIS A 135 16.93 2.52 6.42
C HIS A 135 18.27 2.69 5.72
N LEU A 136 18.66 1.70 4.91
CA LEU A 136 19.97 1.63 4.25
C LEU A 136 19.97 2.15 2.80
N GLY A 137 18.84 2.69 2.34
CA GLY A 137 18.68 3.17 0.96
C GLY A 137 17.67 2.34 0.17
N SER A 138 17.04 2.98 -0.79
CA SER A 138 15.99 2.40 -1.64
C SER A 138 16.24 2.59 -3.13
N TYR A 139 17.25 3.41 -3.49
CA TYR A 139 17.55 3.79 -4.85
C TYR A 139 19.05 4.04 -4.99
N ALA A 140 19.69 3.34 -5.93
CA ALA A 140 21.12 3.45 -6.19
C ALA A 140 21.40 3.36 -7.70
N CYS A 141 21.12 4.44 -8.44
CA CYS A 141 21.46 4.50 -9.85
C CYS A 141 22.99 4.52 -10.04
N ARG A 142 23.53 3.44 -10.61
CA ARG A 142 24.94 3.37 -11.01
C ARG A 142 25.09 2.60 -12.31
N ASN A 143 26.11 2.98 -13.08
CA ASN A 143 26.55 2.20 -14.23
C ASN A 143 27.42 1.03 -13.75
N ILE A 144 26.90 -0.20 -13.80
CA ILE A 144 27.61 -1.39 -13.30
C ILE A 144 28.74 -1.82 -14.26
N TYR A 145 28.69 -1.43 -15.53
CA TYR A 145 29.62 -1.94 -16.56
C TYR A 145 30.46 -0.86 -17.24
N HIS A 146 30.37 0.40 -16.80
CA HIS A 146 30.93 1.57 -17.50
C HIS A 146 30.59 1.62 -19.00
N ARG A 147 29.48 0.98 -19.39
CA ARG A 147 28.99 0.96 -20.77
C ARG A 147 27.92 2.04 -20.91
N PRO A 148 27.96 2.88 -21.95
CA PRO A 148 26.92 3.88 -22.18
C PRO A 148 25.57 3.17 -22.33
N GLY A 149 24.55 3.62 -21.58
CA GLY A 149 23.18 3.10 -21.68
C GLY A 149 22.85 1.84 -20.86
N CYS A 150 23.74 1.37 -19.97
CA CYS A 150 23.46 0.25 -19.05
C CYS A 150 23.50 0.69 -17.59
N ALA A 151 22.53 1.49 -17.16
CA ALA A 151 22.32 1.75 -15.74
C ALA A 151 21.30 0.77 -15.15
N SER A 152 21.60 0.26 -13.96
CA SER A 152 20.68 -0.57 -13.17
C SER A 152 20.23 0.21 -11.94
N GLN A 153 18.96 0.07 -11.58
CA GLN A 153 18.37 0.64 -10.36
C GLN A 153 18.42 -0.34 -9.20
#